data_AF-A0A3D5NQ36-F1
#
_entry.id   AF-A0A3D5NQ36-F1
#
_cell.length_a   1.000
_cell.length_b   1.000
_cell.length_c   1.000
_cell.angle_alpha   90.00
_cell.angle_beta   90.00
_cell.angle_gamma   90.00
#
_symmetry.space_group_name_H-M   'P 1'
#
loop_
_entity.id
_entity.type
_entity.pdbx_description
1 polymer ?
#
loop_
_entity_poly.entity_id
_entity_poly.type
_entity_poly.pdbx_seq_one_letter_code
_entity_poly.pdbx_strand_id
1 'polypeptide(L)' 'MELREILRALLWIVAASSFGLSVLSFFSLFKMKSVPKKKRNLMDYQKPEQYISLGAGAMAIAVVAALIALWI' A
#
# COMPACT_ATOMS: atom_id res chain seq x y z
N MET A 1 -29.37 2.87 -8.79
CA MET A 1 -27.92 2.60 -8.82
C MET A 1 -27.78 1.15 -9.19
N GLU A 2 -27.22 0.88 -10.36
CA GLU A 2 -27.10 -0.47 -10.90
C GLU A 2 -26.06 -1.27 -10.09
N LEU A 3 -26.23 -2.59 -9.98
CA LEU A 3 -25.30 -3.47 -9.26
C LEU A 3 -23.84 -3.28 -9.74
N ARG A 4 -23.69 -2.96 -11.03
CA ARG A 4 -22.42 -2.66 -11.69
C ARG A 4 -21.75 -1.39 -11.15
N GLU A 5 -22.52 -0.34 -10.88
CA GLU A 5 -22.01 0.91 -10.31
C GLU A 5 -21.52 0.73 -8.87
N ILE A 6 -22.24 -0.07 -8.09
CA ILE A 6 -21.89 -0.40 -6.69
C ILE A 6 -20.58 -1.19 -6.65
N LEU A 7 -20.44 -2.23 -7.49
CA LEU A 7 -19.21 -3.02 -7.61
C LEU A 7 -18.03 -2.16 -8.05
N ARG A 8 -18.23 -1.27 -9.03
CA ARG A 8 -17.19 -0.36 -9.50
C ARG A 8 -16.73 0.60 -8.40
N ALA A 9 -17.67 1.18 -7.65
CA ALA A 9 -17.34 2.06 -6.53
C ALA A 9 -16.53 1.33 -5.44
N LEU A 10 -16.93 0.11 -5.08
CA LEU A 10 -16.19 -0.72 -4.12
C LEU A 10 -14.75 -1.00 -4.60
N LEU A 11 -14.57 -1.36 -5.86
CA LEU A 11 -13.23 -1.61 -6.42
C LEU A 11 -12.35 -0.36 -6.41
N TRP A 12 -12.92 0.82 -6.68
CA TRP A 12 -12.20 2.09 -6.56
C TRP A 12 -11.79 2.40 -5.11
N ILE A 13 -12.66 2.11 -4.13
CA ILE A 13 -12.35 2.27 -2.70
C ILE A 13 -11.19 1.34 -2.29
N VAL A 14 -11.25 0.08 -2.72
CA VAL A 14 -10.18 -0.90 -2.48
C VAL A 14 -8.87 -0.41 -3.11
N ALA A 15 -8.90 0.03 -4.37
CA ALA A 15 -7.73 0.54 -5.07
C ALA A 15 -7.11 1.74 -4.35
N ALA A 16 -7.93 2.73 -3.94
CA ALA A 16 -7.47 3.91 -3.22
C ALA A 16 -6.85 3.57 -1.85
N SER A 17 -7.49 2.65 -1.11
CA SER A 17 -7.04 2.24 0.23
C SER A 17 -5.71 1.48 0.15
N SER A 18 -5.60 0.53 -0.78
CA SER A 18 -4.38 -0.24 -0.99
C SER A 18 -3.24 0.63 -1.53
N PHE A 19 -3.54 1.62 -2.38
CA PHE A 19 -2.55 2.61 -2.81
C PHE A 19 -2.04 3.46 -1.64
N GLY A 20 -2.93 3.93 -0.77
CA GLY A 20 -2.55 4.68 0.44
C GLY A 20 -1.63 3.88 1.37
N LEU A 21 -1.93 2.61 1.61
CA LEU A 21 -1.08 1.71 2.39
C LEU A 21 0.31 1.52 1.74
N SER A 22 0.36 1.42 0.42
CA SER A 22 1.62 1.33 -0.32
C SER A 22 2.50 2.56 -0.09
N VAL A 23 1.92 3.76 -0.26
CA VAL A 23 2.62 5.04 -0.04
C VAL A 23 3.13 5.16 1.40
N LEU A 24 2.31 4.84 2.39
CA LEU A 24 2.70 4.89 3.81
C LEU A 24 3.83 3.92 4.13
N SER A 25 3.79 2.72 3.54
CA SER A 25 4.82 1.70 3.73
C SER A 25 6.17 2.16 3.16
N PHE A 26 6.18 2.71 1.94
CA PHE A 26 7.39 3.24 1.32
C PHE A 26 7.91 4.50 2.02
N PHE A 27 7.02 5.40 2.45
CA PHE A 27 7.40 6.58 3.23
C PHE A 27 8.08 6.19 4.55
N SER A 28 7.52 5.21 5.26
CA SER A 28 8.08 4.68 6.50
C SER A 28 9.46 4.06 6.26
N LEU A 29 9.63 3.30 5.18
CA LEU A 29 10.93 2.76 4.78
C LEU A 29 11.97 3.86 4.49
N PHE A 30 11.55 4.93 3.81
CA PHE A 30 12.43 6.05 3.48
C PHE A 30 12.88 6.80 4.73
N LYS A 31 11.94 7.07 5.65
CA LYS A 31 12.27 7.62 6.98
C LYS A 31 13.22 6.70 7.75
N MET A 32 13.01 5.39 7.70
CA MET A 32 13.89 4.43 8.37
C MET A 32 15.32 4.44 7.82
N LYS A 33 15.50 4.62 6.50
CA LYS A 33 16.83 4.79 5.89
C LYS A 33 17.55 6.05 6.40
N SER A 34 16.82 7.13 6.65
CA SER A 34 17.37 8.41 7.12
C SER A 34 17.88 8.36 8.57
N VAL A 35 17.46 7.40 9.40
CA VAL A 35 17.91 7.32 10.80
C VAL A 35 19.27 6.61 10.87
N PRO A 36 20.32 7.24 11.44
CA PRO A 36 21.64 6.63 11.54
C PRO A 36 21.63 5.37 12.42
N LYS A 37 22.30 4.31 11.96
CA LYS A 37 22.31 2.97 12.57
C LYS A 37 22.59 2.96 14.08
N LYS A 38 23.43 3.90 14.57
CA LYS A 38 23.79 4.03 15.99
C LYS A 38 22.67 4.50 16.93
N LYS A 39 21.56 5.03 16.39
CA LYS A 39 20.38 5.46 17.17
C LYS A 39 19.13 4.57 16.96
N ARG A 40 19.24 3.49 16.17
CA ARG A 40 18.13 2.57 15.90
C ARG A 40 17.99 1.57 17.06
N ASN A 41 17.29 1.97 18.12
CA ASN A 41 17.00 1.09 19.27
C ASN A 41 15.53 0.67 19.35
N LEU A 42 14.85 0.56 18.20
CA LEU A 42 13.42 0.26 18.11
C LEU A 42 13.25 -1.00 17.26
N MET A 43 12.49 -1.99 17.77
CA MET A 43 12.15 -3.24 17.06
C MET A 43 11.65 -2.98 15.63
N ASP A 44 10.99 -1.84 15.40
CA ASP A 44 10.48 -1.40 14.09
C ASP A 44 11.57 -1.28 13.00
N TYR A 45 12.82 -1.00 13.38
CA TYR A 45 13.92 -0.82 12.43
C TYR A 45 14.63 -2.13 12.06
N GLN A 46 14.27 -3.25 12.68
CA GLN A 46 14.90 -4.54 12.44
C GLN A 46 14.37 -5.25 11.19
N LYS A 47 13.17 -4.90 10.71
CA LYS A 47 12.50 -5.61 9.60
C LYS A 47 12.07 -4.70 8.43
N PRO A 48 13.01 -4.00 7.78
CA PRO A 48 12.71 -3.14 6.63
C PRO A 48 12.05 -3.89 5.46
N GLU A 49 12.35 -5.18 5.31
CA GLU A 49 11.78 -6.04 4.25
C GLU A 49 10.27 -6.22 4.38
N GLN A 50 9.71 -6.18 5.60
CA GLN A 50 8.27 -6.25 5.80
C GLN A 50 7.55 -5.06 5.17
N TYR A 51 8.12 -3.85 5.29
CA TYR A 51 7.55 -2.64 4.67
C TYR A 51 7.65 -2.67 3.14
N ILE A 52 8.73 -3.23 2.59
CA ILE A 52 8.85 -3.42 1.13
C ILE A 52 7.78 -4.39 0.65
N SER A 53 7.64 -5.53 1.33
CA SER A 53 6.67 -6.57 0.97
C SER A 53 5.22 -6.09 1.09
N LEU A 54 4.88 -5.39 2.19
CA LEU A 54 3.56 -4.78 2.38
C LEU A 54 3.27 -3.71 1.33
N GLY A 55 4.25 -2.86 1.02
CA GLY A 55 4.11 -1.81 0.02
C GLY A 55 3.87 -2.36 -1.38
N ALA A 56 4.66 -3.36 -1.77
CA ALA A 56 4.54 -4.04 -3.07
C ALA A 56 3.23 -4.84 -3.19
N GLY A 57 2.85 -5.59 -2.15
CA GLY A 57 1.60 -6.36 -2.13
C GLY A 57 0.37 -5.46 -2.21
N ALA A 58 0.33 -4.38 -1.43
CA ALA A 58 -0.77 -3.41 -1.48
C ALA A 58 -0.83 -2.71 -2.85
N MET A 59 0.30 -2.42 -3.47
CA MET A 59 0.34 -1.83 -4.81
C MET A 59 -0.20 -2.78 -5.88
N ALA A 60 0.13 -4.08 -5.80
CA ALA A 60 -0.41 -5.09 -6.71
C ALA A 60 -1.94 -5.20 -6.61
N ILE A 61 -2.48 -5.22 -5.38
CA ILE A 61 -3.93 -5.24 -5.13
C ILE A 61 -4.58 -3.97 -5.72
N ALA A 62 -3.96 -2.81 -5.54
CA ALA A 62 -4.48 -1.56 -6.08
C ALA A 62 -4.56 -1.56 -7.61
N VAL A 63 -3.51 -2.05 -8.28
CA VAL A 63 -3.46 -2.15 -9.75
C VAL A 63 -4.52 -3.12 -10.27
N VAL A 64 -4.65 -4.30 -9.67
CA VAL A 64 -5.66 -5.30 -10.08
C VAL A 64 -7.08 -4.75 -9.86
N ALA A 65 -7.36 -4.18 -8.69
CA ALA A 65 -8.66 -3.59 -8.39
C ALA A 65 -9.00 -2.44 -9.37
N ALA A 66 -8.04 -1.58 -9.70
CA ALA A 66 -8.24 -0.51 -10.67
C ALA A 66 -8.50 -1.04 -12.10
N LEU A 67 -7.78 -2.06 -12.54
CA LEU A 67 -8.01 -2.68 -13.86
C LEU A 67 -9.41 -3.27 -13.96
N ILE A 68 -9.87 -3.97 -12.92
CA ILE A 68 -11.22 -4.53 -12.87
C ILE A 68 -12.26 -3.40 -12.82
N ALA A 69 -12.03 -2.33 -12.06
CA ALA A 69 -12.92 -1.18 -11.97
C ALA A 69 -13.01 -0.35 -13.28
N LEU A 70 -11.99 -0.42 -14.13
CA LEU A 70 -12.00 0.22 -15.45
C LEU A 70 -12.69 -0.64 -16.50
N TRP A 71 -12.62 -1.97 -16.35
CA TRP A 71 -13.24 -2.95 -17.24
C TRP A 71 -14.75 -3.08 -17.03
N ILE A 72 -15.17 -3.10 -15.76
CA ILE A 72 -16.57 -3.14 -15.33
C ILE A 72 -17.14 -1.73 -15.36
#